data_AF-A0A4P9YVB2-F1
#
_entry.id   AF-A0A4P9YVB2-F1
#
_cell.length_a   1.000
_cell.length_b   1.000
_cell.length_c   1.000
_cell.angle_alpha   90.00
_cell.angle_beta   90.00
_cell.angle_gamma   90.00
#
_symmetry.space_group_name_H-M   'P 1'
#
loop_
_entity.id
_entity.type
_entity.pdbx_description
1 polymer ?
#
loop_
_entity_poly.entity_id
_entity_poly.type
_entity_poly.pdbx_seq_one_letter_code
_entity_poly.pdbx_strand_id
1 'polypeptide(L)'
;EAARKAELAELFKVAQVQQKVPFGTDPKTVLCINFKNGHCAKGDKCRFSHDPNIGRKRDKIDLYTDQRAKEEEDTMDTWDQSKLEKVVLSKHGNPRTTTDIVCKYFLEAIDNGKYGWFWECPNGGKCIYRHALPPGFVLKSKQQRREEEEKDRITLEEFLDTERHKLGSNLTPVTWETFSAWKRSRQERKEAEEKAVRQKKEAAFHAGKSLQMSGRELFDFNPDLINDGDWNDDGADEFDLATMRAEQEKDEEA
;
A
#
# COMPACT_ATOMS: atom_id res chain seq x y z
N GLU A 1 17.27 -44.52 37.22
CA GLU A 1 17.06 -43.83 35.92
C GLU A 1 15.82 -42.95 35.89
N ALA A 2 14.64 -43.45 36.30
CA ALA A 2 13.42 -42.66 36.42
C ALA A 2 13.54 -41.43 37.36
N ALA A 3 14.20 -41.58 38.52
CA ALA A 3 14.45 -40.46 39.44
C ALA A 3 15.34 -39.37 38.81
N ARG A 4 16.43 -39.75 38.12
CA ARG A 4 17.29 -38.81 37.37
C ARG A 4 16.50 -38.07 36.28
N LYS A 5 15.58 -38.77 35.60
CA LYS A 5 14.71 -38.17 34.58
C LYS A 5 13.69 -37.20 35.19
N ALA A 6 13.18 -37.49 36.40
CA ALA A 6 12.30 -36.60 37.15
C ALA A 6 13.05 -35.33 37.61
N GLU A 7 14.23 -35.48 38.22
CA GLU A 7 15.10 -34.36 38.63
C GLU A 7 15.45 -33.44 37.44
N LEU A 8 15.80 -34.01 36.29
CA LEU A 8 16.04 -33.23 35.07
C LEU A 8 14.76 -32.51 34.59
N ALA A 9 13.60 -33.17 34.63
CA ALA A 9 12.33 -32.55 34.26
C ALA A 9 11.94 -31.40 35.21
N GLU A 10 12.32 -31.47 36.49
CA GLU A 10 12.13 -30.38 37.44
C GLU A 10 13.06 -29.19 37.17
N LEU A 11 14.31 -29.45 36.79
CA LEU A 11 15.24 -28.40 36.34
C LEU A 11 14.76 -27.70 35.05
N PHE A 12 14.09 -28.43 34.15
CA PHE A 12 13.58 -27.90 32.88
C PHE A 12 12.15 -27.34 32.97
N LYS A 13 11.58 -27.11 34.17
CA LYS A 13 10.35 -26.33 34.34
C LYS A 13 10.59 -24.89 33.89
N VAL A 14 10.43 -24.63 32.60
CA VAL A 14 10.50 -23.28 32.02
C VAL A 14 9.48 -22.43 32.75
N ALA A 15 9.96 -21.39 33.45
CA ALA A 15 9.13 -20.45 34.18
C ALA A 15 7.96 -19.96 33.30
N GLN A 16 6.75 -19.90 33.86
CA GLN A 16 5.56 -19.50 33.10
C GLN A 16 5.76 -18.11 32.50
N VAL A 17 5.90 -18.05 31.18
CA VAL A 17 6.14 -16.79 30.46
C VAL A 17 4.80 -16.07 30.29
N GLN A 18 4.74 -14.79 30.67
CA GLN A 18 3.58 -13.95 30.43
C GLN A 18 3.58 -13.45 28.98
N GLN A 19 2.69 -14.02 28.17
CA GLN A 19 2.51 -13.64 26.76
C GLN A 19 1.88 -12.24 26.66
N LYS A 20 2.63 -11.28 26.08
CA LYS A 20 2.12 -9.93 25.78
C LYS A 20 1.44 -9.93 24.42
N VAL A 21 0.21 -9.42 24.34
CA VAL A 21 -0.56 -9.29 23.08
C VAL A 21 -0.77 -7.80 22.78
N PRO A 22 -0.56 -7.35 21.54
CA PRO A 22 -0.84 -5.97 21.13
C PRO A 22 -2.31 -5.57 21.34
N PHE A 23 -2.53 -4.29 21.64
CA PHE A 23 -3.85 -3.72 21.88
C PHE A 23 -4.75 -3.87 20.63
N GLY A 24 -5.97 -4.36 20.82
CA GLY A 24 -6.95 -4.61 19.73
C GLY A 24 -6.99 -6.03 19.18
N THR A 25 -6.13 -6.95 19.63
CA THR A 25 -6.17 -8.37 19.21
C THR A 25 -6.86 -9.24 20.26
N ASP A 26 -7.88 -10.00 19.87
CA ASP A 26 -8.58 -10.92 20.78
C ASP A 26 -7.64 -12.00 21.32
N PRO A 27 -7.39 -12.09 22.63
CA PRO A 27 -6.39 -13.01 23.18
C PRO A 27 -6.69 -14.49 22.92
N LYS A 28 -7.95 -14.86 22.67
CA LYS A 28 -8.34 -16.23 22.28
C LYS A 28 -7.97 -16.59 20.85
N THR A 29 -7.63 -15.63 19.99
CA THR A 29 -7.13 -15.90 18.63
C THR A 29 -5.63 -16.21 18.62
N VAL A 30 -4.95 -16.09 19.76
CA VAL A 30 -3.52 -16.36 19.89
C VAL A 30 -3.31 -17.66 20.65
N LEU A 31 -2.46 -18.54 20.13
CA LEU A 31 -2.06 -19.79 20.79
C LEU A 31 -1.32 -19.48 22.10
N CYS A 32 -1.66 -20.21 23.17
CA CYS A 32 -1.02 -20.10 24.47
C CYS A 32 0.42 -20.66 24.43
N ILE A 33 1.43 -19.82 24.69
CA ILE A 33 2.84 -20.25 24.77
C ILE A 33 3.04 -21.33 25.83
N ASN A 34 2.40 -21.19 27.00
CA ASN A 34 2.53 -22.17 28.08
C ASN A 34 1.85 -23.50 27.75
N PHE A 35 0.80 -23.51 26.92
CA PHE A 35 0.16 -24.73 26.43
C PHE A 35 1.05 -25.41 25.39
N LYS A 36 1.61 -24.63 24.46
CA LYS A 36 2.59 -25.12 23.48
C LYS A 36 3.80 -25.76 24.17
N ASN A 37 4.22 -25.22 25.31
CA ASN A 37 5.31 -25.76 26.11
C ASN A 37 4.87 -26.87 27.10
N GLY A 38 3.59 -27.23 27.17
CA GLY A 38 3.07 -28.29 28.04
C GLY A 38 2.93 -27.94 29.53
N HIS A 39 3.07 -26.67 29.91
CA HIS A 39 3.09 -26.19 31.30
C HIS A 39 1.92 -25.24 31.65
N CYS A 40 0.81 -25.30 30.88
CA CYS A 40 -0.36 -24.44 31.13
C CYS A 40 -1.26 -25.00 32.24
N ALA A 41 -1.23 -24.39 33.42
CA ALA A 41 -2.09 -24.75 34.55
C ALA A 41 -3.56 -24.29 34.40
N LYS A 42 -3.89 -23.50 33.37
CA LYS A 42 -5.18 -22.80 33.24
C LYS A 42 -6.24 -23.54 32.42
N GLY A 43 -5.88 -24.64 31.75
CA GLY A 43 -6.80 -25.47 30.97
C GLY A 43 -7.70 -24.65 30.02
N ASP A 44 -8.97 -25.02 29.89
CA ASP A 44 -9.93 -24.34 29.01
C ASP A 44 -10.31 -22.92 29.42
N LYS A 45 -9.96 -22.52 30.66
CA LYS A 45 -10.16 -21.16 31.18
C LYS A 45 -8.98 -20.24 30.86
N CYS A 46 -8.00 -20.70 30.09
CA CYS A 46 -6.87 -19.88 29.69
C CYS A 46 -7.35 -18.69 28.84
N ARG A 47 -6.69 -17.53 29.02
CA ARG A 47 -6.97 -16.31 28.24
C ARG A 47 -6.60 -16.48 26.76
N PHE A 48 -5.70 -17.42 26.48
CA PHE A 48 -5.17 -17.77 25.16
C PHE A 48 -5.71 -19.12 24.70
N SER A 49 -5.77 -19.36 23.39
CA SER A 49 -6.32 -20.61 22.86
C SER A 49 -5.37 -21.80 23.02
N HIS A 50 -5.96 -22.97 23.23
CA HIS A 50 -5.31 -24.28 23.29
C HIS A 50 -5.55 -25.12 22.02
N ASP A 51 -6.09 -24.54 20.95
CA ASP A 51 -6.23 -25.25 19.67
C ASP A 51 -4.89 -25.21 18.89
N PRO A 52 -4.22 -26.37 18.68
CA PRO A 52 -2.98 -26.43 17.92
C PRO A 52 -3.10 -25.93 16.47
N ASN A 53 -4.32 -25.86 15.91
CA ASN A 53 -4.55 -25.38 14.56
C ASN A 53 -4.30 -23.88 14.39
N ILE A 54 -4.50 -23.08 15.44
CA ILE A 54 -4.38 -21.62 15.38
C ILE A 54 -2.92 -21.19 15.18
N GLY A 55 -1.96 -22.00 15.66
CA GLY A 55 -0.53 -21.73 15.53
C GLY A 55 0.13 -22.31 14.28
N ARG A 56 -0.60 -23.06 13.44
CA ARG A 56 -0.03 -23.57 12.19
C ARG A 56 0.10 -22.43 11.19
N LYS A 57 1.31 -21.90 11.05
CA LYS A 57 1.68 -21.11 9.87
C LYS A 57 1.51 -22.03 8.66
N ARG A 58 0.47 -21.80 7.87
CA ARG A 58 0.29 -22.52 6.60
C ARG A 58 1.47 -22.16 5.70
N ASP A 59 1.96 -23.14 4.95
CA ASP A 59 3.02 -22.90 3.98
C ASP A 59 2.55 -21.85 2.97
N LYS A 60 3.43 -20.89 2.66
CA LYS A 60 3.16 -19.90 1.63
C LYS A 60 3.00 -20.65 0.32
N ILE A 61 1.91 -20.38 -0.41
CA ILE A 61 1.68 -20.94 -1.74
C ILE A 61 2.88 -20.57 -2.62
N ASP A 62 3.54 -21.58 -3.18
CA ASP A 62 4.65 -21.39 -4.10
C ASP A 62 4.11 -20.81 -5.41
N LEU A 63 4.68 -19.67 -5.80
CA LEU A 63 4.22 -18.83 -6.90
C LEU A 63 4.47 -19.45 -8.29
N TYR A 64 5.37 -20.42 -8.34
CA TYR A 64 5.83 -21.06 -9.57
C TYR A 64 5.15 -22.41 -9.83
N THR A 65 4.44 -22.97 -8.85
CA THR A 65 3.72 -24.24 -8.97
C THR A 65 2.21 -24.01 -9.05
N ASP A 66 1.58 -24.41 -10.15
CA ASP A 66 0.11 -24.39 -10.24
C ASP A 66 -0.45 -25.53 -9.40
N GLN A 67 -1.29 -25.21 -8.39
CA GLN A 67 -1.89 -26.20 -7.50
C GLN A 67 -2.73 -27.24 -8.25
N ARG A 68 -3.20 -26.93 -9.47
CA ARG A 68 -3.92 -27.88 -10.35
C ARG A 68 -3.02 -28.94 -10.98
N ALA A 69 -1.73 -28.64 -11.18
CA ALA A 69 -0.78 -29.58 -11.78
C ALA A 69 -0.36 -30.69 -10.80
N LYS A 70 -0.62 -30.51 -9.49
CA LYS A 70 -0.29 -31.50 -8.46
C LYS A 70 -1.15 -32.77 -8.54
N GLU A 71 -2.26 -32.72 -9.28
CA GLU A 71 -3.14 -33.87 -9.53
C GLU A 71 -2.62 -34.80 -10.65
N GLU A 72 -1.57 -34.43 -11.40
CA GLU A 72 -1.02 -35.27 -12.48
C GLU A 72 -0.03 -36.34 -12.01
N GLU A 73 0.35 -36.37 -10.72
CA GLU A 73 1.13 -37.48 -10.14
C GLU A 73 0.28 -38.74 -9.82
N ASP A 74 -1.02 -38.70 -10.10
CA ASP A 74 -1.94 -39.85 -9.98
C ASP A 74 -1.73 -40.85 -11.15
N THR A 75 -0.68 -41.67 -11.08
CA THR A 75 -0.45 -42.80 -12.00
C THR A 75 -1.63 -43.78 -12.01
N MET A 76 -2.05 -44.26 -13.20
CA MET A 76 -3.19 -45.17 -13.41
C MET A 76 -3.22 -46.42 -12.52
N ASP A 77 -2.05 -46.83 -12.00
CA ASP A 77 -1.87 -48.00 -11.16
C ASP A 77 -2.50 -47.89 -9.76
N THR A 78 -2.87 -46.69 -9.31
CA THR A 78 -3.48 -46.44 -7.98
C THR A 78 -5.00 -46.21 -8.04
N TRP A 79 -5.63 -46.44 -9.20
CA TRP A 79 -7.03 -46.08 -9.43
C TRP A 79 -7.99 -47.24 -9.16
N ASP A 80 -8.93 -47.03 -8.24
CA ASP A 80 -10.05 -47.95 -8.01
C ASP A 80 -11.07 -47.93 -9.16
N GLN A 81 -11.85 -49.00 -9.29
CA GLN A 81 -12.84 -49.18 -10.37
C GLN A 81 -13.87 -48.05 -10.46
N SER A 82 -14.30 -47.50 -9.32
CA SER A 82 -15.20 -46.33 -9.25
C SER A 82 -14.54 -45.02 -9.72
N LYS A 83 -13.21 -44.91 -9.63
CA LYS A 83 -12.45 -43.76 -10.17
C LYS A 83 -12.26 -43.93 -11.68
N LEU A 84 -12.02 -45.16 -12.14
CA LEU A 84 -11.97 -45.51 -13.57
C LEU A 84 -13.28 -45.17 -14.29
N GLU A 85 -14.42 -45.59 -13.74
CA GLU A 85 -15.75 -45.32 -14.32
C GLU A 85 -16.04 -43.81 -14.44
N LYS A 86 -15.67 -43.02 -13.42
CA LYS A 86 -15.80 -41.56 -13.44
C LYS A 86 -14.94 -40.90 -14.52
N VAL A 87 -13.76 -41.44 -14.79
CA VAL A 87 -12.87 -40.93 -15.85
C VAL A 87 -13.37 -41.33 -17.24
N VAL A 88 -13.91 -42.53 -17.40
CA VAL A 88 -14.53 -42.96 -18.67
C VAL A 88 -15.77 -42.11 -18.99
N LEU A 89 -16.61 -41.83 -17.98
CA LEU A 89 -17.76 -40.91 -18.11
C LEU A 89 -17.33 -39.47 -18.44
N SER A 90 -16.19 -39.02 -17.92
CA SER A 90 -15.70 -37.65 -18.16
C SER A 90 -14.95 -37.49 -19.49
N LYS A 91 -14.38 -38.56 -20.05
CA LYS A 91 -13.69 -38.58 -21.36
C LYS A 91 -14.62 -38.34 -22.57
N HIS A 92 -15.92 -38.53 -22.40
CA HIS A 92 -16.92 -38.21 -23.44
C HIS A 92 -17.32 -36.72 -23.48
N GLY A 93 -16.80 -35.89 -22.57
CA GLY A 93 -16.95 -34.44 -22.60
C GLY A 93 -15.71 -33.76 -23.18
N ASN A 94 -15.92 -32.80 -24.09
CA ASN A 94 -14.86 -32.01 -24.76
C ASN A 94 -13.69 -31.66 -23.81
N PRO A 95 -12.48 -32.21 -24.03
CA PRO A 95 -11.35 -32.01 -23.13
C PRO A 95 -11.03 -30.51 -23.05
N ARG A 96 -10.88 -30.02 -21.82
CA ARG A 96 -10.62 -28.62 -21.55
C ARG A 96 -9.20 -28.29 -22.00
N THR A 97 -9.08 -27.41 -22.98
CA THR A 97 -7.79 -26.89 -23.44
C THR A 97 -7.26 -25.93 -22.37
N THR A 98 -6.31 -26.37 -21.55
CA THR A 98 -5.51 -25.46 -20.72
C THR A 98 -4.51 -24.74 -21.63
N THR A 99 -4.32 -23.44 -21.41
CA THR A 99 -3.35 -22.63 -22.16
C THR A 99 -2.16 -22.32 -21.27
N ASP A 100 -0.95 -22.30 -21.85
CA ASP A 100 0.30 -21.93 -21.16
C ASP A 100 0.39 -20.42 -20.85
N ILE A 101 -0.58 -19.63 -21.31
CA ILE A 101 -0.65 -18.20 -21.07
C ILE A 101 -1.07 -17.96 -19.62
N VAL A 102 -0.35 -17.04 -18.95
CA VAL A 102 -0.59 -16.65 -17.56
C VAL A 102 -1.89 -15.83 -17.45
N CYS A 103 -2.69 -16.10 -16.42
CA CYS A 103 -3.93 -15.38 -16.17
C CYS A 103 -3.68 -13.90 -15.83
N LYS A 104 -4.40 -12.96 -16.47
CA LYS A 104 -4.30 -11.52 -16.19
C LYS A 104 -4.65 -11.18 -14.73
N TYR A 105 -5.70 -11.79 -14.18
CA TYR A 105 -6.11 -11.57 -12.80
C TYR A 105 -5.10 -12.10 -11.79
N PHE A 106 -4.34 -13.14 -12.16
CA PHE A 106 -3.25 -13.64 -11.35
C PHE A 106 -2.11 -12.62 -11.29
N LEU A 107 -1.70 -12.04 -12.43
CA LEU A 107 -0.70 -10.96 -12.46
C LEU A 107 -1.14 -9.75 -11.62
N GLU A 108 -2.41 -9.35 -11.73
CA GLU A 108 -2.97 -8.26 -10.93
C GLU A 108 -3.02 -8.59 -9.43
N ALA A 109 -3.36 -9.83 -9.07
CA ALA A 109 -3.38 -10.27 -7.68
C ALA A 109 -1.99 -10.29 -7.06
N ILE A 110 -0.98 -10.64 -7.85
CA ILE A 110 0.43 -10.61 -7.46
C ILE A 110 0.92 -9.19 -7.28
N ASP A 111 0.65 -8.29 -8.23
CA ASP A 111 1.11 -6.90 -8.13
C ASP A 111 0.44 -6.17 -6.96
N ASN A 112 -0.81 -6.52 -6.67
CA ASN A 112 -1.53 -6.03 -5.49
C ASN A 112 -1.15 -6.76 -4.19
N GLY A 113 -0.31 -7.80 -4.22
CA GLY A 113 0.06 -8.59 -3.03
C GLY A 113 -1.11 -9.35 -2.39
N LYS A 114 -2.20 -9.55 -3.14
CA LYS A 114 -3.43 -10.24 -2.70
C LYS A 114 -3.43 -11.73 -3.04
N TYR A 115 -2.44 -12.21 -3.80
CA TYR A 115 -2.29 -13.64 -4.09
C TYR A 115 -1.90 -14.41 -2.82
N GLY A 116 -2.72 -15.36 -2.41
CA GLY A 116 -2.54 -16.12 -1.17
C GLY A 116 -3.60 -17.20 -0.99
N TRP A 117 -3.66 -17.77 0.22
CA TRP A 117 -4.49 -18.94 0.54
C TRP A 117 -6.00 -18.79 0.22
N PHE A 118 -6.52 -17.56 0.27
CA PHE A 118 -7.92 -17.27 0.00
C PHE A 118 -8.15 -16.58 -1.36
N TRP A 119 -7.12 -16.53 -2.22
CA TRP A 119 -7.26 -15.90 -3.53
C TRP A 119 -7.86 -16.89 -4.53
N GLU A 120 -9.09 -16.60 -4.95
CA GLU A 120 -9.73 -17.28 -6.06
C GLU A 120 -9.68 -16.39 -7.30
N CYS A 121 -9.37 -16.99 -8.44
CA CYS A 121 -9.41 -16.25 -9.69
C CYS A 121 -10.86 -15.80 -9.97
N PRO A 122 -11.10 -14.53 -10.34
CA PRO A 122 -12.41 -14.05 -10.77
C PRO A 122 -12.99 -14.81 -11.98
N ASN A 123 -12.13 -15.48 -12.77
CA ASN A 123 -12.51 -16.39 -13.85
C ASN A 123 -12.92 -17.80 -13.33
N GLY A 124 -12.99 -17.96 -12.01
CA GLY A 124 -13.34 -19.18 -11.28
C GLY A 124 -12.24 -20.25 -11.25
N GLY A 125 -12.52 -21.37 -10.57
CA GLY A 125 -11.69 -22.59 -10.57
C GLY A 125 -11.56 -23.27 -11.94
N LYS A 126 -12.17 -22.70 -12.99
CA LYS A 126 -12.20 -23.18 -14.36
C LYS A 126 -11.44 -22.24 -15.32
N CYS A 127 -10.55 -21.40 -14.79
CA CYS A 127 -9.73 -20.52 -15.60
C CYS A 127 -8.87 -21.31 -16.60
N ILE A 128 -9.00 -20.98 -17.88
CA ILE A 128 -8.26 -21.57 -19.03
C ILE A 128 -6.77 -21.21 -18.97
N TYR A 129 -6.43 -20.12 -18.27
CA TYR A 129 -5.08 -19.58 -18.12
C TYR A 129 -4.38 -20.14 -16.88
N ARG A 130 -3.05 -20.19 -16.93
CA ARG A 130 -2.19 -20.71 -15.85
C ARG A 130 -2.14 -19.74 -14.66
N HIS A 131 -2.21 -20.26 -13.43
CA HIS A 131 -2.11 -19.50 -12.18
C HIS A 131 -0.74 -19.69 -11.52
N ALA A 132 0.32 -19.61 -12.32
CA ALA A 132 1.70 -19.69 -11.88
C ALA A 132 2.56 -18.81 -12.79
N LEU A 133 3.63 -18.23 -12.25
CA LEU A 133 4.58 -17.49 -13.06
C LEU A 133 5.30 -18.45 -14.03
N PRO A 134 5.65 -18.01 -15.25
CA PRO A 134 6.51 -18.78 -16.14
C PRO A 134 7.85 -19.05 -15.46
N PRO A 135 8.44 -20.25 -15.66
CA PRO A 135 9.72 -20.58 -15.06
C PRO A 135 10.79 -19.59 -15.53
N GLY A 136 11.41 -18.87 -14.57
CA GLY A 136 12.44 -17.86 -14.84
C GLY A 136 11.97 -16.39 -14.82
N PHE A 137 10.66 -16.11 -14.74
CA PHE A 137 10.18 -14.74 -14.55
C PHE A 137 10.27 -14.36 -13.06
N VAL A 138 11.11 -13.38 -12.72
CA VAL A 138 11.24 -12.84 -11.36
C VAL A 138 10.55 -11.49 -11.29
N LEU A 139 9.59 -11.34 -10.38
CA LEU A 139 8.90 -10.07 -10.17
C LEU A 139 9.89 -9.04 -9.63
N LYS A 140 10.03 -7.92 -10.35
CA LYS A 140 10.78 -6.77 -9.87
C LYS A 140 10.14 -6.27 -8.57
N SER A 141 10.94 -6.12 -7.53
CA SER A 141 10.44 -5.57 -6.26
C SER A 141 9.94 -4.14 -6.48
N LYS A 142 9.03 -3.66 -5.61
CA LYS A 142 8.57 -2.27 -5.63
C LYS A 142 9.74 -1.27 -5.56
N GLN A 143 10.83 -1.66 -4.90
CA GLN A 143 12.05 -0.86 -4.80
C GLN A 143 12.82 -0.83 -6.12
N GLN A 144 12.96 -1.97 -6.81
CA GLN A 144 13.61 -2.03 -8.12
C GLN A 144 12.85 -1.24 -9.18
N ARG A 145 11.50 -1.24 -9.16
CA ARG A 145 10.70 -0.40 -10.06
C ARG A 145 10.92 1.08 -9.83
N ARG A 146 10.94 1.51 -8.57
CA ARG A 146 11.23 2.90 -8.21
C ARG A 146 12.62 3.34 -8.63
N GLU A 147 13.60 2.44 -8.51
CA GLU A 147 14.99 2.72 -8.90
C GLU A 147 15.15 2.82 -10.42
N GLU A 148 14.38 2.05 -11.20
CA GLU A 148 14.32 2.15 -12.66
C GLU A 148 13.65 3.48 -13.09
N GLU A 149 12.52 3.84 -12.48
CA GLU A 149 11.87 5.14 -12.68
C GLU A 149 12.76 6.34 -12.28
N GLU A 150 13.66 6.14 -11.32
CA GLU A 150 14.64 7.16 -10.91
C GLU A 150 15.80 7.27 -11.90
N LYS A 151 16.26 6.14 -12.47
CA LYS A 151 17.28 6.11 -13.53
C LYS A 151 16.80 6.73 -14.84
N ASP A 152 15.51 6.62 -15.15
CA ASP A 152 14.92 7.22 -16.35
C ASP A 152 14.73 8.75 -16.22
N ARG A 153 14.92 9.33 -15.04
CA ARG A 153 14.96 10.79 -14.86
C ARG A 153 16.30 11.29 -15.37
N ILE A 154 16.30 11.78 -16.61
CA ILE A 154 17.38 12.56 -17.20
C ILE A 154 17.85 13.59 -16.17
N THR A 155 19.15 13.60 -15.86
CA THR A 155 19.67 14.54 -14.87
C THR A 155 19.57 15.97 -15.42
N LEU A 156 19.57 16.96 -14.53
CA LEU A 156 19.46 18.36 -14.96
C LEU A 156 20.62 18.72 -15.90
N GLU A 157 21.79 18.15 -15.69
CA GLU A 157 22.99 18.34 -16.50
C GLU A 157 22.82 17.77 -17.90
N GLU A 158 22.33 16.54 -18.02
CA GLU A 158 22.10 15.90 -19.32
C GLU A 158 21.05 16.67 -20.13
N PHE A 159 19.98 17.13 -19.47
CA PHE A 159 19.01 18.02 -20.11
C PHE A 159 19.65 19.32 -20.60
N LEU A 160 20.43 20.00 -19.76
CA LEU A 160 21.11 21.25 -20.12
C LEU A 160 22.11 21.07 -21.27
N ASP A 161 22.82 19.95 -21.33
CA ASP A 161 23.75 19.64 -22.41
C ASP A 161 23.01 19.38 -23.72
N THR A 162 21.89 18.64 -23.70
CA THR A 162 21.06 18.49 -24.91
C THR A 162 20.51 19.82 -25.42
N GLU A 163 20.04 20.70 -24.54
CA GLU A 163 19.52 22.02 -24.93
C GLU A 163 20.63 22.97 -25.39
N ARG A 164 21.84 22.88 -24.81
CA ARG A 164 23.03 23.61 -25.29
C ARG A 164 23.42 23.21 -26.70
N HIS A 165 23.38 21.92 -27.03
CA HIS A 165 23.66 21.44 -28.38
C HIS A 165 22.58 21.86 -29.39
N LYS A 166 21.33 22.02 -28.96
CA LYS A 166 20.23 22.51 -29.81
C LYS A 166 20.30 24.03 -30.05
N LEU A 167 20.93 24.79 -29.17
CA LEU A 167 21.14 26.22 -29.37
C LEU A 167 22.08 26.44 -30.56
N GLY A 168 21.57 27.08 -31.62
CA GLY A 168 22.35 27.44 -32.80
C GLY A 168 23.35 28.59 -32.56
N SER A 169 24.04 29.01 -33.62
CA SER A 169 25.11 30.03 -33.55
C SER A 169 24.64 31.46 -33.32
N ASN A 170 23.33 31.75 -33.39
CA ASN A 170 22.77 33.10 -33.23
C ASN A 170 22.45 33.40 -31.76
N LEU A 171 23.48 33.58 -30.94
CA LEU A 171 23.37 33.86 -29.51
C LEU A 171 23.44 35.38 -29.26
N THR A 172 22.56 35.90 -28.41
CA THR A 172 22.62 37.29 -27.96
C THR A 172 23.65 37.43 -26.84
N PRO A 173 24.64 38.33 -26.96
CA PRO A 173 25.58 38.57 -25.87
C PRO A 173 24.86 39.15 -24.66
N VAL A 174 25.25 38.67 -23.47
CA VAL A 174 24.69 39.14 -22.20
C VAL A 174 25.38 40.44 -21.82
N THR A 175 24.82 41.56 -22.27
CA THR A 175 25.19 42.92 -21.84
C THR A 175 24.16 43.41 -20.82
N TRP A 176 24.46 44.51 -20.12
CA TRP A 176 23.52 45.08 -19.15
C TRP A 176 22.17 45.44 -19.80
N GLU A 177 22.20 45.99 -21.01
CA GLU A 177 21.01 46.37 -21.75
C GLU A 177 20.15 45.16 -22.11
N THR A 178 20.75 44.11 -22.71
CA THR A 178 20.04 42.89 -23.09
C THR A 178 19.52 42.13 -21.88
N PHE A 179 20.28 42.08 -20.79
CA PHE A 179 19.85 41.48 -19.54
C PHE A 179 18.69 42.24 -18.88
N SER A 180 18.73 43.57 -18.87
CA SER A 180 17.65 44.39 -18.30
C SER A 180 16.34 44.24 -19.08
N ALA A 181 16.41 44.18 -20.42
CA ALA A 181 15.26 43.90 -21.27
C ALA A 181 14.71 42.49 -21.04
N TRP A 182 15.58 41.48 -20.95
CA TRP A 182 15.19 40.11 -20.62
C TRP A 182 14.52 40.01 -19.24
N LYS A 183 15.07 40.68 -18.22
CA LYS A 183 14.53 40.67 -16.86
C LYS A 183 13.13 41.28 -16.80
N ARG A 184 12.91 42.42 -17.48
CA ARG A 184 11.58 43.03 -17.62
C ARG A 184 10.60 42.08 -18.31
N SER A 185 10.97 41.50 -19.46
CA SER A 185 10.13 40.53 -20.18
C SER A 185 9.81 39.28 -19.36
N ARG A 186 10.76 38.78 -18.55
CA ARG A 186 10.52 37.66 -17.61
C ARG A 186 9.53 38.04 -16.52
N GLN A 187 9.67 39.22 -15.94
CA GLN A 187 8.79 39.71 -14.90
C GLN A 187 7.37 39.93 -15.45
N GLU A 188 7.23 40.59 -16.59
CA GLU A 188 5.96 40.79 -17.28
C GLU A 188 5.28 39.46 -17.63
N ARG A 189 6.04 38.47 -18.12
CA ARG A 189 5.50 37.12 -18.38
C ARG A 189 5.01 36.44 -17.11
N LYS A 190 5.77 36.54 -16.01
CA LYS A 190 5.38 35.96 -14.71
C LYS A 190 4.11 36.62 -14.19
N GLU A 191 4.05 37.95 -14.20
CA GLU A 191 2.87 38.70 -13.76
C GLU A 191 1.65 38.43 -14.66
N ALA A 192 1.84 38.26 -15.97
CA ALA A 192 0.77 37.89 -16.89
C ALA A 192 0.24 36.47 -16.63
N GLU A 193 1.12 35.50 -16.36
CA GLU A 193 0.74 34.14 -15.98
C GLU A 193 -0.01 34.11 -14.63
N GLU A 194 0.50 34.81 -13.63
CA GLU A 194 -0.17 34.94 -12.32
C GLU A 194 -1.53 35.63 -12.44
N LYS A 195 -1.65 36.71 -13.22
CA LYS A 195 -2.94 37.36 -13.51
C LYS A 195 -3.89 36.43 -14.24
N ALA A 196 -3.42 35.63 -15.21
CA ALA A 196 -4.27 34.68 -15.93
C ALA A 196 -4.74 33.53 -15.03
N VAL A 197 -3.88 33.03 -14.13
CA VAL A 197 -4.25 32.03 -13.12
C VAL A 197 -5.25 32.63 -12.14
N ARG A 198 -5.02 33.86 -11.66
CA ARG A 198 -5.92 34.59 -10.77
C ARG A 198 -7.29 34.80 -11.41
N GLN A 199 -7.36 35.26 -12.66
CA GLN A 199 -8.63 35.43 -13.38
C GLN A 199 -9.38 34.12 -13.59
N LYS A 200 -8.68 33.02 -13.88
CA LYS A 200 -9.30 31.68 -13.96
C LYS A 200 -9.88 31.25 -12.62
N LYS A 201 -9.17 31.53 -11.53
CA LYS A 201 -9.61 31.26 -10.16
C LYS A 201 -10.81 32.12 -9.76
N GLU A 202 -10.79 33.41 -10.06
CA GLU A 202 -11.92 34.35 -9.88
C GLU A 202 -13.16 33.87 -10.66
N ALA A 203 -12.99 33.52 -11.94
CA ALA A 203 -14.07 32.98 -12.75
C ALA A 203 -14.61 31.64 -12.21
N ALA A 204 -13.74 30.76 -11.70
CA ALA A 204 -14.16 29.52 -11.06
C ALA A 204 -14.92 29.78 -9.74
N PHE A 205 -14.51 30.78 -8.96
CA PHE A 205 -15.20 31.22 -7.74
C PHE A 205 -16.59 31.78 -8.06
N HIS A 206 -16.69 32.70 -9.03
CA HIS A 206 -17.99 33.23 -9.48
C HIS A 206 -18.90 32.16 -10.09
N ALA A 207 -18.33 31.08 -10.63
CA ALA A 207 -19.08 29.92 -11.11
C ALA A 207 -19.45 28.90 -10.00
N GLY A 208 -19.23 29.24 -8.72
CA GLY A 208 -19.61 28.43 -7.57
C GLY A 208 -18.65 27.27 -7.25
N LYS A 209 -17.45 27.22 -7.86
CA LYS A 209 -16.44 26.19 -7.59
C LYS A 209 -15.41 26.66 -6.56
N SER A 210 -15.88 26.99 -5.35
CA SER A 210 -15.03 27.46 -4.24
C SER A 210 -14.16 26.37 -3.60
N LEU A 211 -14.49 25.08 -3.79
CA LEU A 211 -13.84 23.94 -3.11
C LEU A 211 -12.35 23.75 -3.49
N GLN A 212 -11.88 24.31 -4.59
CA GLN A 212 -10.50 24.15 -5.07
C GLN A 212 -9.60 25.36 -4.77
N MET A 213 -10.10 26.33 -4.01
CA MET A 213 -9.41 27.56 -3.64
C MET A 213 -8.79 27.41 -2.25
N SER A 214 -7.59 27.93 -2.05
CA SER A 214 -7.03 27.98 -0.69
C SER A 214 -7.82 28.96 0.18
N GLY A 215 -7.87 28.75 1.51
CA GLY A 215 -8.58 29.66 2.42
C GLY A 215 -8.13 31.11 2.28
N ARG A 216 -6.82 31.36 2.18
CA ARG A 216 -6.26 32.71 1.93
C ARG A 216 -6.76 33.32 0.63
N GLU A 217 -6.80 32.53 -0.44
CA GLU A 217 -7.31 32.99 -1.74
C GLU A 217 -8.80 33.30 -1.67
N LEU A 218 -9.59 32.56 -0.89
CA LEU A 218 -11.01 32.82 -0.70
C LEU A 218 -11.27 34.21 -0.10
N PHE A 219 -10.46 34.60 0.90
CA PHE A 219 -10.52 35.90 1.55
C PHE A 219 -10.08 37.05 0.63
N ASP A 220 -9.07 36.83 -0.22
CA ASP A 220 -8.61 37.83 -1.19
C ASP A 220 -9.66 38.11 -2.29
N PHE A 221 -10.57 37.17 -2.58
CA PHE A 221 -11.62 37.32 -3.61
C PHE A 221 -12.98 37.76 -3.07
N ASN A 222 -13.33 37.39 -1.84
CA ASN A 222 -14.54 37.88 -1.18
C ASN A 222 -14.29 38.12 0.33
N PRO A 223 -13.84 39.34 0.69
CA PRO A 223 -13.64 39.73 2.09
C PRO A 223 -14.92 39.67 2.95
N ASP A 224 -16.09 39.85 2.33
CA ASP A 224 -17.38 39.90 3.03
C ASP A 224 -17.96 38.52 3.35
N LEU A 225 -17.36 37.45 2.81
CA LEU A 225 -17.76 36.06 3.06
C LEU A 225 -17.72 35.67 4.56
N ILE A 226 -16.93 36.39 5.35
CA ILE A 226 -16.80 36.23 6.81
C ILE A 226 -18.05 36.79 7.52
N ASN A 227 -18.64 37.85 6.96
CA ASN A 227 -19.72 38.60 7.58
C ASN A 227 -21.11 38.05 7.25
N ASP A 228 -21.21 37.23 6.19
CA ASP A 228 -22.44 36.55 5.76
C ASP A 228 -22.69 35.21 6.48
N GLY A 229 -21.76 34.78 7.33
CA GLY A 229 -21.97 33.64 8.21
C GLY A 229 -22.99 34.02 9.29
N ASP A 230 -24.16 33.39 9.25
CA ASP A 230 -25.15 33.35 10.33
C ASP A 230 -24.57 32.62 11.57
N TRP A 231 -23.50 33.20 12.13
CA TRP A 231 -22.90 32.86 13.42
C TRP A 231 -23.37 33.86 14.48
N ASN A 232 -24.65 34.25 14.38
CA ASN A 232 -25.36 34.91 15.47
C ASN A 232 -26.01 33.86 16.40
N ASP A 233 -25.34 32.71 16.57
CA ASP A 233 -25.70 31.66 17.53
C ASP A 233 -24.87 31.90 18.81
N ASP A 234 -25.51 32.63 19.72
CA ASP A 234 -25.33 32.62 21.17
C ASP A 234 -23.91 32.42 21.75
N GLY A 235 -23.25 33.55 22.05
CA GLY A 235 -22.41 33.67 23.24
C GLY A 235 -21.00 33.08 23.18
N ALA A 236 -20.41 32.93 21.99
CA ALA A 236 -18.97 32.70 21.87
C ALA A 236 -18.22 34.03 21.98
N ASP A 237 -17.55 34.26 23.10
CA ASP A 237 -16.61 35.36 23.29
C ASP A 237 -15.60 35.39 22.13
N GLU A 238 -15.45 36.54 21.47
CA GLU A 238 -14.45 36.71 20.42
C GLU A 238 -13.06 36.42 21.01
N PHE A 239 -12.47 35.29 20.62
CA PHE A 239 -11.25 34.79 21.21
C PHE A 239 -10.05 35.63 20.73
N ASP A 240 -9.66 36.63 21.52
CA ASP A 240 -8.52 37.49 21.23
C ASP A 240 -7.19 36.73 21.39
N LEU A 241 -6.76 36.14 20.28
CA LEU A 241 -5.50 35.43 20.15
C LEU A 241 -4.28 36.31 20.46
N ALA A 242 -4.35 37.63 20.29
CA ALA A 242 -3.24 38.51 20.58
C ALA A 242 -2.99 38.59 22.09
N THR A 243 -4.07 38.67 22.87
CA THR A 243 -4.01 38.70 24.34
C THR A 243 -3.49 37.37 24.88
N MET A 244 -3.99 36.24 24.37
CA MET A 244 -3.51 34.89 24.75
C MET A 244 -2.04 34.65 24.41
N ARG A 245 -1.58 35.11 23.23
CA ARG A 245 -0.16 35.01 22.84
C ARG A 245 0.72 35.83 23.78
N ALA A 246 0.29 37.04 24.13
CA ALA A 246 1.03 37.90 25.05
C ALA A 246 1.07 37.33 26.48
N GLU A 247 0.04 36.59 26.91
CA GLU A 247 0.05 35.85 28.17
C GLU A 247 0.99 34.65 28.13
N GLN A 248 0.99 33.85 27.05
CA GLN A 248 1.95 32.76 26.87
C GLN A 248 3.40 33.24 26.84
N GLU A 249 3.70 34.33 26.13
CA GLU A 249 5.06 34.89 26.06
C GLU A 249 5.53 35.37 27.45
N LYS A 250 4.63 35.91 28.28
CA LYS A 250 4.94 36.28 29.67
C LYS A 250 5.15 35.08 30.59
N ASP A 251 4.37 34.01 30.39
CA ASP A 251 4.51 32.77 31.16
C ASP A 251 5.78 31.98 30.76
N GLU A 252 6.24 32.11 29.51
CA GLU A 252 7.50 31.53 29.03
C GLU A 252 8.74 32.33 29.48
N GLU A 253 8.60 33.64 29.71
CA GLU A 253 9.68 34.51 30.23
C GLU A 253 9.83 34.48 31.77
N ALA A 254 8.88 33.88 32.51
CA ALA A 254 8.86 33.78 33.97
C ALA A 254 9.52 32.49 34.51
#